data_AF-A0A4W6EIF7-F1
#
_entry.id   AF-A0A4W6EIF7-F1
#
_cell.length_a   1.000
_cell.length_b   1.000
_cell.length_c   1.000
_cell.angle_alpha   90.00
_cell.angle_beta   90.00
_cell.angle_gamma   90.00
#
_symmetry.space_group_name_H-M   'P 1'
#
loop_
_entity.id
_entity.type
_entity.pdbx_description
1 polymer ?
#
loop_
_entity_poly.entity_id
_entity_poly.type
_entity_poly.pdbx_seq_one_letter_code
_entity_poly.pdbx_strand_id
1 'polypeptide(L)'
;MLSPEQKKPFEEAFLRAREQFKVDLEHYQAQLTPAQVQQQALERRQRMAKRMAIRKKRELTNLGKPKRPRSPFNIFMSEHFEEARGVTTQAKMKSLLNDWQNLFSHQKQVSHTVITPPLFLWLKGLCADVSSVFVLQVYTQLAEDDKIRYKNEMKSWEDHMVEIGREDLIREQTLSNKKKSAKTAAAKKQTKKATAKAKKGSATGKAKTTRKTTKSSPAKTVRSTHKSKT
;
A
#
# COMPACT_ATOMS: atom_id res chain seq x y z
N MET A 1 35.76 -31.64 -6.16
CA MET A 1 36.31 -30.37 -5.64
C MET A 1 37.75 -30.25 -6.13
N LEU A 2 38.16 -29.10 -6.69
CA LEU A 2 39.53 -28.93 -7.20
C LEU A 2 40.57 -29.04 -6.07
N SER A 3 41.69 -29.73 -6.34
CA SER A 3 42.85 -29.83 -5.44
C SER A 3 43.48 -28.44 -5.21
N PRO A 4 44.08 -28.16 -4.03
CA PRO A 4 44.80 -26.92 -3.77
C PRO A 4 45.86 -26.60 -4.83
N GLU A 5 46.60 -27.60 -5.32
CA GLU A 5 47.63 -27.39 -6.35
C GLU A 5 47.06 -26.98 -7.70
N GLN A 6 45.87 -27.49 -8.04
CA GLN A 6 45.15 -27.11 -9.25
C GLN A 6 44.56 -25.70 -9.15
N LYS A 7 44.38 -25.16 -7.93
CA LYS A 7 43.91 -23.79 -7.68
C LYS A 7 45.03 -22.75 -7.70
N LYS A 8 46.27 -23.14 -7.38
CA LYS A 8 47.43 -22.24 -7.30
C LYS A 8 47.58 -21.34 -8.53
N PRO A 9 47.51 -21.84 -9.78
CA PRO A 9 47.68 -20.97 -10.95
C PRO A 9 46.60 -19.88 -11.05
N PHE A 10 45.37 -20.17 -10.62
CA PHE A 10 44.27 -19.19 -10.62
C PHE A 10 44.46 -18.12 -9.55
N GLU A 11 44.98 -18.50 -8.38
CA GLU A 11 45.27 -17.57 -7.30
C GLU A 11 46.44 -16.65 -7.66
N GLU A 12 47.53 -17.21 -8.20
CA GLU A 12 48.67 -16.44 -8.70
C GLU A 12 48.28 -15.52 -9.86
N ALA A 13 47.44 -15.99 -10.79
CA ALA A 13 46.90 -15.16 -11.85
C ALA A 13 46.01 -14.03 -11.30
N PHE A 14 45.18 -14.32 -10.30
CA PHE A 14 44.36 -13.31 -9.62
C PHE A 14 45.21 -12.24 -8.93
N LEU A 15 46.28 -12.64 -8.23
CA LEU A 15 47.18 -11.69 -7.57
C LEU A 15 47.85 -10.76 -8.58
N ARG A 16 48.40 -11.33 -9.66
CA ARG A 16 48.98 -10.55 -10.77
C ARG A 16 47.95 -9.61 -11.40
N ALA A 17 46.75 -10.10 -11.69
CA ALA A 17 45.69 -9.27 -12.27
C ALA A 17 45.24 -8.14 -11.33
N ARG A 18 45.20 -8.40 -10.02
CA ARG A 18 44.88 -7.39 -9.00
C ARG A 18 45.94 -6.30 -8.93
N GLU A 19 47.22 -6.66 -9.00
CA GLU A 19 48.33 -5.71 -9.01
C GLU A 19 48.30 -4.85 -10.27
N GLN A 20 48.13 -5.45 -11.44
CA GLN A 20 47.96 -4.73 -12.69
C GLN A 20 46.77 -3.77 -12.64
N PHE A 21 45.61 -4.24 -12.14
CA PHE A 21 44.41 -3.43 -12.00
C PHE A 21 44.61 -2.19 -11.10
N LYS A 22 45.44 -2.29 -10.05
CA LYS A 22 45.74 -1.12 -9.20
C LYS A 22 46.47 -0.04 -9.98
N VAL A 23 47.51 -0.42 -10.71
CA VAL A 23 48.30 0.52 -11.55
C VAL A 23 47.40 1.12 -12.63
N ASP A 24 46.60 0.30 -13.30
CA ASP A 24 45.66 0.74 -14.34
C ASP A 24 44.62 1.72 -13.77
N LEU A 25 44.12 1.47 -12.54
CA LEU A 25 43.16 2.33 -11.87
C LEU A 25 43.77 3.69 -11.49
N GLU A 26 45.00 3.73 -11.00
CA GLU A 26 45.72 4.97 -10.69
C GLU A 26 45.93 5.81 -11.95
N HIS A 27 46.38 5.17 -13.03
CA HIS A 27 46.55 5.82 -14.32
C HIS A 27 45.21 6.35 -14.87
N TYR A 28 44.14 5.55 -14.81
CA TYR A 28 42.80 6.00 -15.18
C TYR A 28 42.34 7.20 -14.34
N GLN A 29 42.52 7.14 -13.01
CA GLN A 29 42.15 8.23 -12.09
C GLN A 29 42.89 9.53 -12.40
N ALA A 30 44.18 9.47 -12.72
CA ALA A 30 44.99 10.63 -13.09
C ALA A 30 44.53 11.29 -14.41
N GLN A 31 43.93 10.52 -15.32
CA GLN A 31 43.40 11.03 -16.59
C GLN A 31 42.02 11.70 -16.49
N LEU A 32 41.24 11.45 -15.42
CA LEU A 32 39.89 12.01 -15.34
C LEU A 32 39.91 13.50 -15.03
N THR A 33 39.12 14.23 -15.81
CA THR A 33 38.77 15.61 -15.48
C THR A 33 37.80 15.64 -14.29
N PRO A 34 37.86 16.63 -13.38
CA PRO A 34 36.93 16.74 -12.25
C PRO A 34 35.44 16.69 -12.67
N ALA A 35 35.10 17.25 -13.83
CA ALA A 35 33.75 17.18 -14.39
C ALA A 35 33.32 15.73 -14.74
N GLN A 36 34.22 14.92 -15.31
CA GLN A 36 33.95 13.51 -15.61
C GLN A 36 33.77 12.69 -14.33
N VAL A 37 34.56 12.97 -13.28
CA VAL A 37 34.41 12.33 -11.97
C VAL A 37 33.02 12.60 -11.39
N GLN A 38 32.57 13.86 -11.44
CA GLN A 38 31.23 14.23 -10.97
C GLN A 38 30.12 13.54 -11.79
N GLN A 39 30.23 13.53 -13.12
CA GLN A 39 29.29 12.83 -14.00
C GLN A 39 29.22 11.33 -13.67
N GLN A 40 30.37 10.67 -13.51
CA GLN A 40 30.43 9.24 -13.16
C GLN A 40 29.80 8.98 -11.78
N ALA A 41 30.01 9.88 -10.80
CA ALA A 41 29.38 9.77 -9.48
C ALA A 41 27.85 9.91 -9.56
N LEU A 42 27.33 10.84 -10.38
CA LEU A 42 25.90 11.00 -10.61
C LEU A 42 25.30 9.77 -11.29
N GLU A 43 25.95 9.26 -12.34
CA GLU A 43 25.50 8.07 -13.05
C GLU A 43 25.49 6.83 -12.12
N ARG A 44 26.55 6.64 -11.32
CA ARG A 44 26.61 5.57 -10.31
C ARG A 44 25.49 5.70 -9.29
N ARG A 45 25.21 6.92 -8.80
CA ARG A 45 24.11 7.19 -7.87
C ARG A 45 22.75 6.88 -8.50
N GLN A 46 22.51 7.30 -9.74
CA GLN A 46 21.28 7.01 -10.48
C GLN A 46 21.11 5.51 -10.72
N ARG A 47 22.17 4.82 -11.14
CA ARG A 47 22.18 3.36 -11.35
C ARG A 47 21.87 2.60 -10.05
N MET A 48 22.49 2.99 -8.95
CA MET A 48 22.22 2.39 -7.63
C MET A 48 20.81 2.70 -7.16
N ALA A 49 20.32 3.93 -7.28
CA ALA A 49 18.94 4.31 -6.95
C ALA A 49 17.92 3.50 -7.78
N LYS A 50 18.14 3.34 -9.08
CA LYS A 50 17.31 2.51 -9.97
C LYS A 50 17.31 1.04 -9.52
N ARG A 51 18.47 0.47 -9.21
CA ARG A 51 18.58 -0.92 -8.70
C ARG A 51 17.83 -1.10 -7.38
N MET A 52 17.99 -0.16 -6.44
CA MET A 52 17.28 -0.21 -5.16
C MET A 52 15.77 -0.05 -5.33
N ALA A 53 15.31 0.84 -6.22
CA ALA A 53 13.90 1.00 -6.53
C ALA A 53 13.29 -0.28 -7.15
N ILE A 54 14.02 -0.94 -8.06
CA ILE A 54 13.60 -2.22 -8.64
C ILE A 54 13.55 -3.32 -7.57
N ARG A 55 14.57 -3.41 -6.70
CA ARG A 55 14.62 -4.38 -5.61
C ARG A 55 13.43 -4.20 -4.66
N LYS A 56 13.18 -2.96 -4.23
CA LYS A 56 12.04 -2.60 -3.39
C LYS A 56 10.70 -2.92 -4.07
N LYS A 57 10.55 -2.61 -5.37
CA LYS A 57 9.34 -2.95 -6.12
C LYS A 57 9.09 -4.46 -6.18
N ARG A 58 10.12 -5.27 -6.44
CA ARG A 58 10.02 -6.73 -6.45
C ARG A 58 9.64 -7.27 -5.07
N GLU A 59 10.28 -6.78 -4.02
CA GLU A 59 9.94 -7.14 -2.65
C GLU A 59 8.47 -6.84 -2.32
N LEU A 60 8.00 -5.63 -2.63
CA LEU A 60 6.59 -5.26 -2.45
C LEU A 60 5.63 -6.13 -3.27
N THR A 61 6.04 -6.57 -4.46
CA THR A 61 5.24 -7.46 -5.31
C THR A 61 5.20 -8.87 -4.72
N ASN A 62 6.32 -9.38 -4.23
CA ASN A 62 6.42 -10.69 -3.58
C ASN A 62 5.61 -10.74 -2.27
N LEU A 63 5.51 -9.63 -1.55
CA LEU A 63 4.67 -9.47 -0.36
C LEU A 63 3.18 -9.26 -0.69
N GLY A 64 2.78 -9.33 -1.97
CA GLY A 64 1.40 -9.19 -2.38
C GLY A 64 0.80 -7.80 -2.14
N LYS A 65 1.61 -6.73 -2.17
CA LYS A 65 1.12 -5.38 -1.90
C LYS A 65 0.02 -4.99 -2.91
N PRO A 66 -1.17 -4.56 -2.44
CA PRO A 66 -2.29 -4.17 -3.29
C PRO A 66 -1.91 -3.13 -4.35
N LYS A 67 -2.43 -3.31 -5.57
CA LYS A 67 -2.28 -2.32 -6.65
C LYS A 67 -3.10 -1.08 -6.34
N ARG A 68 -2.53 0.09 -6.64
CA ARG A 68 -3.19 1.39 -6.47
C ARG A 68 -4.54 1.45 -7.21
N PRO A 69 -5.48 2.27 -6.73
CA PRO A 69 -6.78 2.36 -7.36
C PRO A 69 -6.64 2.94 -8.77
N ARG A 70 -7.39 2.39 -9.71
CA ARG A 70 -7.42 2.84 -11.10
C ARG A 70 -8.21 4.15 -11.20
N SER A 71 -7.64 5.11 -11.92
CA SER A 71 -8.32 6.34 -12.33
C SER A 71 -9.38 6.02 -13.40
N PRO A 72 -10.46 6.81 -13.55
CA PRO A 72 -11.41 6.66 -14.66
C PRO A 72 -10.70 6.55 -16.02
N PHE A 73 -9.68 7.39 -16.21
CA PHE A 73 -8.81 7.35 -17.38
C PHE A 73 -8.12 5.98 -17.54
N ASN A 74 -7.50 5.45 -16.48
CA ASN A 74 -6.81 4.15 -16.57
C ASN A 74 -7.76 3.00 -16.88
N ILE A 75 -9.02 3.08 -16.44
CA ILE A 75 -10.07 2.09 -16.73
C ILE A 75 -10.44 2.17 -18.22
N PHE A 76 -10.81 3.36 -18.69
CA PHE A 76 -11.12 3.62 -20.09
C PHE A 76 -9.99 3.14 -21.02
N MET A 77 -8.75 3.55 -20.71
CA MET A 77 -7.57 3.18 -21.50
C MET A 77 -7.34 1.67 -21.53
N SER A 78 -7.68 0.93 -20.48
CA SER A 78 -7.52 -0.54 -20.46
C SER A 78 -8.61 -1.28 -21.25
N GLU A 79 -9.81 -0.73 -21.29
CA GLU A 79 -10.96 -1.31 -22.02
C GLU A 79 -10.85 -1.04 -23.52
N HIS A 80 -10.46 0.17 -23.90
CA HIS A 80 -10.43 0.60 -25.31
C HIS A 80 -9.09 0.30 -25.99
N PHE A 81 -8.11 -0.29 -25.30
CA PHE A 81 -6.76 -0.53 -25.86
C PHE A 81 -6.76 -1.50 -27.04
N GLU A 82 -7.60 -2.54 -26.98
CA GLU A 82 -7.65 -3.56 -28.03
C GLU A 82 -8.20 -2.97 -29.33
N GLU A 83 -9.27 -2.18 -29.22
CA GLU A 83 -9.99 -1.52 -30.32
C GLU A 83 -9.31 -0.23 -30.83
N ALA A 84 -8.31 0.27 -30.10
CA ALA A 84 -7.63 1.52 -30.43
C ALA A 84 -7.00 1.49 -31.83
N ARG A 85 -7.19 2.60 -32.55
CA ARG A 85 -6.60 2.82 -33.88
C ARG A 85 -5.09 3.04 -33.76
N GLY A 86 -4.32 2.31 -34.56
CA GLY A 86 -2.86 2.45 -34.65
C GLY A 86 -2.13 1.12 -34.70
N VAL A 87 -1.05 1.07 -35.47
CA VAL A 87 -0.23 -0.14 -35.65
C VAL A 87 0.74 -0.35 -34.47
N THR A 88 1.24 0.75 -33.88
CA THR A 88 2.15 0.71 -32.73
C THR A 88 1.39 0.99 -31.43
N THR A 89 1.85 0.43 -30.32
CA THR A 89 1.32 0.72 -28.97
C THR A 89 1.30 2.21 -28.66
N GLN A 90 2.32 2.95 -29.12
CA GLN A 90 2.40 4.40 -28.94
C GLN A 90 1.32 5.13 -29.75
N ALA A 91 1.05 4.71 -30.99
CA ALA A 91 -0.01 5.28 -31.81
C ALA A 91 -1.39 5.01 -31.21
N LYS A 92 -1.65 3.78 -30.75
CA LYS A 92 -2.88 3.41 -30.05
C LYS A 92 -3.13 4.28 -28.81
N MET A 93 -2.11 4.42 -27.96
CA MET A 93 -2.16 5.26 -26.76
C MET A 93 -2.48 6.73 -27.09
N LYS A 94 -1.91 7.27 -28.17
CA LYS A 94 -2.19 8.64 -28.62
C LYS A 94 -3.61 8.80 -29.16
N SER A 95 -4.11 7.85 -29.94
CA SER A 95 -5.52 7.87 -30.41
C SER A 95 -6.47 7.90 -29.21
N LEU A 96 -6.28 6.99 -28.27
CA LEU A 96 -7.14 6.89 -27.09
C LEU A 96 -7.10 8.13 -26.19
N LEU A 97 -5.93 8.77 -26.06
CA LEU A 97 -5.83 10.04 -25.35
C LEU A 97 -6.70 11.13 -25.99
N ASN A 98 -6.73 11.18 -27.32
CA ASN A 98 -7.58 12.11 -28.05
C ASN A 98 -9.06 11.76 -27.91
N ASP A 99 -9.40 10.46 -28.02
CA ASP A 99 -10.77 9.97 -27.84
C ASP A 99 -11.28 10.28 -26.42
N TRP A 100 -10.44 10.08 -25.40
CA TRP A 100 -10.72 10.48 -24.01
C TRP A 100 -10.94 11.99 -23.89
N GLN A 101 -10.07 12.83 -24.44
CA GLN A 101 -10.23 14.29 -24.38
C GLN A 101 -11.53 14.77 -25.05
N ASN A 102 -11.92 14.14 -26.16
CA ASN A 102 -13.14 14.49 -26.87
C ASN A 102 -14.41 14.18 -26.06
N LEU A 103 -14.42 13.10 -25.26
CA LEU A 103 -15.52 12.78 -24.33
C LEU A 103 -15.77 13.91 -23.31
N PHE A 104 -14.72 14.60 -22.86
CA PHE A 104 -14.82 15.74 -21.93
C PHE A 104 -15.16 17.06 -22.64
N SER A 105 -14.63 17.28 -23.83
CA SER A 105 -14.89 18.50 -24.61
C SER A 105 -16.37 18.66 -24.91
N HIS A 106 -17.04 17.55 -25.25
CA HIS A 106 -18.45 17.54 -25.54
C HIS A 106 -19.32 17.83 -24.29
N GLN A 107 -18.95 17.31 -23.12
CA GLN A 107 -19.61 17.62 -21.84
C GLN A 107 -19.57 19.13 -21.51
N LYS A 108 -18.44 19.80 -21.78
CA LYS A 108 -18.26 21.23 -21.47
C LYS A 108 -19.11 22.15 -22.36
N GLN A 109 -19.32 21.78 -23.63
CA GLN A 109 -20.19 22.53 -24.55
C GLN A 109 -21.64 22.45 -24.11
N VAL A 110 -22.14 21.23 -23.82
CA VAL A 110 -23.52 21.00 -23.35
C VAL A 110 -23.82 21.73 -22.03
N SER A 111 -22.85 21.79 -21.11
CA SER A 111 -23.02 22.50 -19.83
C SER A 111 -23.12 24.02 -19.98
N HIS A 112 -22.44 24.60 -20.98
CA HIS A 112 -22.46 26.05 -21.24
C HIS A 112 -23.71 26.48 -22.03
N THR A 113 -24.26 25.64 -22.90
CA THR A 113 -25.45 25.96 -23.72
C THR A 113 -26.78 25.81 -22.99
N VAL A 114 -26.81 25.25 -21.77
CA VAL A 114 -28.04 25.00 -21.00
C VAL A 114 -28.34 26.09 -19.95
N ILE A 115 -27.46 27.09 -19.77
CA ILE A 115 -27.60 28.18 -18.78
C ILE A 115 -27.98 29.52 -19.43
N THR A 116 -28.84 29.50 -20.44
CA THR A 116 -29.59 30.69 -20.89
C THR A 116 -31.01 30.25 -21.29
N PRO A 117 -32.06 30.58 -20.51
CA PRO A 117 -33.43 30.41 -20.98
C PRO A 117 -33.80 31.64 -21.85
N PRO A 118 -34.53 31.46 -22.96
CA PRO A 118 -35.96 31.16 -22.81
C PRO A 118 -36.53 30.17 -23.84
N LEU A 119 -37.70 29.62 -23.50
CA LEU A 119 -38.73 29.02 -24.36
C LEU A 119 -38.30 28.61 -25.78
N PHE A 120 -38.23 27.30 -26.07
CA PHE A 120 -39.04 26.69 -27.15
C PHE A 120 -38.77 25.19 -27.29
N LEU A 121 -39.86 24.42 -27.26
CA LEU A 121 -40.14 23.24 -28.08
C LEU A 121 -39.14 22.95 -29.22
N TRP A 122 -38.09 22.17 -28.93
CA TRP A 122 -37.38 21.37 -29.95
C TRP A 122 -37.15 19.95 -29.45
N LEU A 123 -38.27 19.28 -29.18
CA LEU A 123 -38.32 17.86 -28.90
C LEU A 123 -38.33 17.10 -30.22
N LYS A 124 -37.13 16.66 -30.67
CA LYS A 124 -36.79 15.52 -31.55
C LYS A 124 -35.52 15.85 -32.34
N GLY A 125 -34.35 15.54 -31.76
CA GLY A 125 -33.07 15.70 -32.44
C GLY A 125 -31.82 15.40 -31.60
N LEU A 126 -31.97 15.34 -30.27
CA LEU A 126 -30.86 15.15 -29.33
C LEU A 126 -30.87 13.72 -28.73
N CYS A 127 -30.63 12.69 -29.55
CA CYS A 127 -30.50 11.31 -29.06
C CYS A 127 -29.05 10.79 -29.07
N ALA A 128 -28.08 11.58 -29.56
CA ALA A 128 -26.67 11.20 -29.58
C ALA A 128 -25.86 11.68 -28.35
N ASP A 129 -26.29 12.75 -27.67
CA ASP A 129 -25.46 13.43 -26.67
C ASP A 129 -25.65 12.95 -25.21
N VAL A 130 -26.74 12.24 -24.91
CA VAL A 130 -26.97 11.69 -23.56
C VAL A 130 -26.06 10.49 -23.28
N SER A 131 -25.70 9.74 -24.33
CA SER A 131 -24.81 8.57 -24.23
C SER A 131 -23.40 8.94 -23.76
N SER A 132 -22.84 10.07 -24.20
CA SER A 132 -21.47 10.47 -23.85
C SER A 132 -21.33 10.89 -22.37
N VAL A 133 -22.35 11.54 -21.79
CA VAL A 133 -22.35 11.95 -20.38
C VAL A 133 -22.51 10.74 -19.47
N PHE A 134 -23.35 9.77 -19.86
CA PHE A 134 -23.54 8.53 -19.12
C PHE A 134 -22.26 7.67 -19.11
N VAL A 135 -21.55 7.57 -20.24
CA VAL A 135 -20.30 6.81 -20.37
C VAL A 135 -19.22 7.34 -19.40
N LEU A 136 -19.03 8.65 -19.29
CA LEU A 136 -18.05 9.21 -18.35
C LEU A 136 -18.45 9.02 -16.87
N GLN A 137 -19.75 9.07 -16.57
CA GLN A 137 -20.27 8.80 -15.24
C GLN A 137 -20.03 7.34 -14.83
N VAL A 138 -20.17 6.38 -15.75
CA VAL A 138 -19.85 4.96 -15.51
C VAL A 138 -18.38 4.79 -15.15
N TYR A 139 -17.45 5.41 -15.87
CA TYR A 139 -16.01 5.33 -15.55
C TYR A 139 -15.67 5.96 -14.20
N THR A 140 -16.34 7.06 -13.85
CA THR A 140 -16.20 7.68 -12.54
C THR A 140 -16.64 6.71 -11.44
N GLN A 141 -17.80 6.06 -11.59
CA GLN A 141 -18.31 5.10 -10.63
C GLN A 141 -17.37 3.89 -10.47
N LEU A 142 -16.90 3.31 -11.58
CA LEU A 142 -15.96 2.19 -11.55
C LEU A 142 -14.64 2.55 -10.83
N ALA A 143 -14.17 3.79 -10.98
CA ALA A 143 -13.00 4.26 -10.25
C ALA A 143 -13.27 4.44 -8.76
N GLU A 144 -14.46 4.91 -8.36
CA GLU A 144 -14.85 4.98 -6.95
C GLU A 144 -14.93 3.58 -6.31
N ASP A 145 -15.50 2.60 -7.02
CA ASP A 145 -15.55 1.21 -6.56
C ASP A 145 -14.13 0.63 -6.39
N ASP A 146 -13.22 0.94 -7.32
CA ASP A 146 -11.80 0.51 -7.23
C ASP A 146 -11.06 1.20 -6.06
N LYS A 147 -11.45 2.43 -5.69
CA LYS A 147 -10.96 3.07 -4.45
C LYS A 147 -11.43 2.33 -3.21
N ILE A 148 -12.68 1.86 -3.17
CA ILE A 148 -13.21 1.07 -2.05
C ILE A 148 -12.45 -0.25 -1.92
N ARG A 149 -12.29 -0.97 -3.04
CA ARG A 149 -11.46 -2.19 -3.13
C ARG A 149 -10.07 -1.96 -2.56
N TYR A 150 -9.36 -0.95 -3.06
CA TYR A 150 -8.00 -0.63 -2.60
C TYR A 150 -7.95 -0.30 -1.10
N LYS A 151 -8.92 0.47 -0.57
CA LYS A 151 -8.97 0.79 0.87
C LYS A 151 -9.07 -0.47 1.72
N ASN A 152 -9.92 -1.41 1.32
CA ASN A 152 -10.13 -2.66 2.03
C ASN A 152 -8.90 -3.56 1.97
N GLU A 153 -8.37 -3.81 0.76
CA GLU A 153 -7.16 -4.62 0.55
C GLU A 153 -5.94 -4.03 1.27
N MET A 154 -5.76 -2.70 1.23
CA MET A 154 -4.66 -2.05 1.92
C MET A 154 -4.74 -2.18 3.43
N LYS A 155 -5.96 -2.15 3.99
CA LYS A 155 -6.14 -2.34 5.43
C LYS A 155 -5.74 -3.76 5.84
N SER A 156 -6.26 -4.78 5.16
CA SER A 156 -5.89 -6.18 5.44
C SER A 156 -4.39 -6.44 5.21
N TRP A 157 -3.80 -5.82 4.18
CA TRP A 157 -2.38 -5.96 3.90
C TRP A 157 -1.51 -5.28 4.97
N GLU A 158 -1.86 -4.08 5.41
CA GLU A 158 -1.13 -3.39 6.50
C GLU A 158 -1.24 -4.16 7.83
N ASP A 159 -2.42 -4.68 8.14
CA ASP A 159 -2.62 -5.52 9.33
C ASP A 159 -1.74 -6.78 9.29
N HIS A 160 -1.65 -7.43 8.12
CA HIS A 160 -0.77 -8.58 7.91
C HIS A 160 0.73 -8.20 8.00
N MET A 161 1.14 -7.03 7.52
CA MET A 161 2.54 -6.57 7.66
C MET A 161 2.91 -6.30 9.12
N VAL A 162 1.97 -5.84 9.95
CA VAL A 162 2.17 -5.75 11.40
C VAL A 162 2.42 -7.13 12.01
N GLU A 163 1.62 -8.12 11.62
CA GLU A 163 1.71 -9.49 12.15
C GLU A 163 3.06 -10.15 11.85
N ILE A 164 3.60 -9.94 10.64
CA ILE A 164 4.93 -10.43 10.25
C ILE A 164 6.06 -9.57 10.85
N GLY A 165 5.76 -8.42 11.45
CA GLY A 165 6.75 -7.50 12.02
C GLY A 165 7.43 -6.59 10.98
N ARG A 166 6.89 -6.48 9.76
CA ARG A 166 7.36 -5.59 8.68
C ARG A 166 6.68 -4.23 8.72
N GLU A 167 6.73 -3.58 9.88
CA GLU A 167 6.10 -2.27 10.10
C GLU A 167 6.73 -1.14 9.27
N ASP A 168 7.94 -1.36 8.74
CA ASP A 168 8.66 -0.44 7.84
C ASP A 168 7.92 -0.15 6.53
N LEU A 169 7.00 -1.03 6.13
CA LEU A 169 6.27 -0.93 4.86
C LEU A 169 4.87 -0.28 4.97
N ILE A 170 4.45 0.04 6.20
CA ILE A 170 3.14 0.59 6.53
C ILE A 170 3.13 2.10 6.31
N ARG A 171 1.98 2.66 5.90
CA ARG A 171 1.83 4.11 5.77
C ARG A 171 1.94 4.80 7.13
N GLU A 172 2.58 5.97 7.15
CA GLU A 172 2.78 6.77 8.37
C GLU A 172 1.46 7.11 9.09
N GLN A 173 0.39 7.37 8.33
CA GLN A 173 -0.95 7.60 8.88
C GLN A 173 -1.42 6.43 9.74
N THR A 174 -1.25 5.19 9.27
CA THR A 174 -1.64 3.96 9.99
C THR A 174 -0.79 3.77 11.25
N LEU A 175 0.52 3.99 11.16
CA LEU A 175 1.44 3.93 12.31
C LEU A 175 1.09 4.98 13.38
N SER A 176 0.79 6.21 12.95
CA SER A 176 0.42 7.30 13.85
C SER A 176 -0.89 7.02 14.58
N ASN A 177 -1.88 6.42 13.90
CA ASN A 177 -3.16 6.01 14.50
C ASN A 177 -2.97 4.87 15.50
N LYS A 178 -2.11 3.88 15.20
CA LYS A 178 -1.74 2.81 16.14
C LYS A 178 -1.04 3.36 17.39
N LYS A 179 -0.15 4.33 17.22
CA LYS A 179 0.52 5.01 18.36
C LYS A 179 -0.48 5.82 19.20
N LYS A 180 -1.43 6.51 18.57
CA LYS A 180 -2.51 7.23 19.27
C LYS A 180 -3.41 6.27 20.05
N SER A 181 -3.88 5.18 19.43
CA SER A 181 -4.74 4.20 20.10
C SER A 181 -4.03 3.50 21.26
N ALA A 182 -2.74 3.19 21.12
CA ALA A 182 -1.92 2.63 22.21
C ALA A 182 -1.79 3.61 23.39
N LYS A 183 -1.57 4.90 23.13
CA LYS A 183 -1.53 5.94 24.18
C LYS A 183 -2.88 6.09 24.89
N THR A 184 -4.00 6.11 24.14
CA THR A 184 -5.34 6.19 24.72
C THR A 184 -5.69 4.94 25.54
N ALA A 185 -5.28 3.74 25.09
CA ALA A 185 -5.45 2.50 25.83
C ALA A 185 -4.62 2.47 27.13
N ALA A 186 -3.38 2.97 27.09
CA ALA A 186 -2.53 3.10 28.27
C ALA A 186 -3.10 4.11 29.29
N ALA A 187 -3.60 5.25 28.83
CA ALA A 187 -4.27 6.24 29.69
C ALA A 187 -5.52 5.66 30.36
N LYS A 188 -6.38 4.95 29.60
CA LYS A 188 -7.60 4.30 30.13
C LYS A 188 -7.29 3.18 31.14
N LYS A 189 -6.14 2.50 30.99
CA LYS A 189 -5.65 1.48 31.95
C LYS A 189 -5.14 2.11 33.25
N GLN A 190 -4.59 3.33 33.19
CA GLN A 190 -4.19 4.09 34.39
C GLN A 190 -5.40 4.66 35.15
N THR A 191 -6.43 5.17 34.46
CA THR A 191 -7.66 5.68 35.12
C THR A 191 -8.45 4.56 35.83
N LYS A 192 -8.54 3.36 35.23
CA LYS A 192 -9.18 2.20 35.89
C LYS A 192 -8.40 1.66 37.10
N LYS A 193 -7.07 1.81 37.12
CA LYS A 193 -6.22 1.39 38.25
C LYS A 193 -6.32 2.36 39.44
N ALA A 194 -6.64 3.64 39.20
CA ALA A 194 -6.92 4.62 40.25
C ALA A 194 -8.28 4.36 40.96
N THR A 195 -9.33 3.99 40.22
CA THR A 195 -10.65 3.66 40.81
C THR A 195 -10.67 2.34 41.60
N ALA A 196 -9.79 1.38 41.30
CA ALA A 196 -9.71 0.12 42.04
C ALA A 196 -8.96 0.24 43.39
N LYS A 197 -8.13 1.28 43.58
CA LYS A 197 -7.38 1.49 44.83
C LYS A 197 -8.19 2.21 45.92
N ALA A 198 -9.34 2.80 45.60
CA ALA A 198 -10.21 3.49 46.55
C ALA A 198 -11.18 2.59 47.33
N LYS A 199 -11.29 1.29 46.99
CA LYS A 199 -12.27 0.36 47.61
C LYS A 199 -11.67 -0.70 48.55
N LYS A 200 -10.39 -0.57 48.92
CA LYS A 200 -9.69 -1.48 49.86
C LYS A 200 -9.01 -0.69 50.96
N GLY A 201 -9.82 -0.08 51.82
CA GLY A 201 -9.40 0.59 53.06
C GLY A 201 -10.64 1.07 53.82
N SER A 202 -10.77 0.69 55.10
CA SER A 202 -11.92 0.85 56.01
C SER A 202 -12.84 -0.39 56.02
N ALA A 203 -13.07 -1.14 57.12
CA ALA A 203 -12.76 -0.94 58.52
C ALA A 203 -12.61 -2.29 59.27
N THR A 204 -11.78 -2.26 60.32
CA THR A 204 -11.54 -3.33 61.30
C THR A 204 -12.32 -3.02 62.59
N GLY A 205 -13.14 -3.97 63.05
CA GLY A 205 -13.39 -4.29 64.47
C GLY A 205 -14.64 -3.73 65.16
N LYS A 206 -15.54 -4.59 65.68
CA LYS A 206 -15.60 -5.03 67.11
C LYS A 206 -16.89 -5.85 67.46
N ALA A 207 -16.70 -7.09 67.97
CA ALA A 207 -17.41 -7.90 69.02
C ALA A 207 -18.97 -7.85 69.20
N LYS A 208 -19.76 -8.87 69.62
CA LYS A 208 -19.63 -10.28 70.11
C LYS A 208 -21.05 -10.87 70.41
N THR A 209 -21.25 -12.20 70.24
CA THR A 209 -22.31 -13.11 70.81
C THR A 209 -23.77 -12.95 70.30
N THR A 210 -24.57 -13.97 69.92
CA THR A 210 -24.85 -15.31 70.50
C THR A 210 -25.46 -16.32 69.48
N ARG A 211 -24.95 -17.57 69.53
CA ARG A 211 -25.62 -18.90 69.57
C ARG A 211 -26.71 -19.36 68.54
N LYS A 212 -26.35 -20.47 67.87
CA LYS A 212 -27.08 -21.73 67.52
C LYS A 212 -27.83 -21.92 66.17
N THR A 213 -27.46 -23.04 65.52
CA THR A 213 -28.26 -24.03 64.73
C THR A 213 -28.87 -23.54 63.41
N THR A 214 -28.84 -24.21 62.25
CA THR A 214 -28.63 -25.61 61.80
C THR A 214 -28.72 -25.64 60.26
N LYS A 215 -28.02 -26.60 59.60
CA LYS A 215 -28.37 -27.28 58.30
C LYS A 215 -28.60 -26.37 57.06
N SER A 216 -28.28 -26.70 55.81
CA SER A 216 -27.90 -27.93 55.10
C SER A 216 -27.52 -27.55 53.65
N SER A 217 -26.62 -28.31 53.05
CA SER A 217 -26.43 -28.47 51.58
C SER A 217 -27.73 -28.94 50.88
N PRO A 218 -27.89 -28.93 49.52
CA PRO A 218 -26.91 -29.50 48.59
C PRO A 218 -26.78 -28.87 47.18
N ALA A 219 -25.74 -29.37 46.51
CA ALA A 219 -25.34 -29.20 45.12
C ALA A 219 -26.40 -29.54 44.07
N LYS A 220 -26.20 -29.01 42.84
CA LYS A 220 -26.52 -29.71 41.59
C LYS A 220 -25.57 -29.31 40.45
N THR A 221 -24.88 -30.33 39.95
CA THR A 221 -24.10 -30.52 38.72
C THR A 221 -24.92 -30.39 37.44
N VAL A 222 -24.37 -29.81 36.35
CA VAL A 222 -24.53 -30.21 34.91
C VAL A 222 -23.37 -29.53 34.11
N ARG A 223 -22.28 -30.20 33.69
CA ARG A 223 -21.97 -31.04 32.50
C ARG A 223 -22.20 -30.39 31.10
N SER A 224 -21.11 -30.20 30.34
CA SER A 224 -21.09 -30.17 28.85
C SER A 224 -19.64 -30.36 28.36
N THR A 225 -19.15 -31.59 28.20
CA THR A 225 -18.94 -32.34 26.93
C THR A 225 -18.10 -31.65 25.84
N HIS A 226 -16.88 -32.18 25.71
CA HIS A 226 -15.97 -32.12 24.56
C HIS A 226 -16.60 -32.68 23.28
N LYS A 227 -16.19 -32.14 22.12
CA LYS A 227 -16.37 -32.77 20.81
C LYS A 227 -15.04 -32.79 20.06
N SER A 228 -14.54 -34.01 19.87
CA SER A 228 -13.41 -34.37 19.01
C SER A 228 -13.79 -34.28 17.54
N LYS A 229 -12.81 -33.97 16.70
CA LYS A 229 -12.90 -33.88 15.24
C LYS A 229 -12.17 -35.09 14.66
N THR A 230 -12.88 -35.83 13.81
CA THR A 230 -12.34 -36.71 12.78
C THR A 230 -11.69 -35.90 11.67
#